data_AF-A0A3P7PCM3-F1
#
_entry.id   AF-A0A3P7PCM3-F1
#
_cell.length_a   1.000
_cell.length_b   1.000
_cell.length_c   1.000
_cell.angle_alpha   90.00
_cell.angle_beta   90.00
_cell.angle_gamma   90.00
#
_symmetry.space_group_name_H-M   'P 1'
#
loop_
_entity.id
_entity.type
_entity.pdbx_description
1 polymer ?
#
loop_
_entity_poly.entity_id
_entity_poly.type
_entity_poly.pdbx_seq_one_letter_code
_entity_poly.pdbx_strand_id
1 'polypeptide(L)'
;MTEQALLTTLLRLLFLAAGIEAKPAGLMLSDSKKQLYVSIVNFLASELSNTGYSEDTIESLEVAKQCLESAFHLSDAQNDKIDNLLTIYERGLKASLSSPAPAPAAQTAAEVSPENKAVAESLKTQGNHCMTEEKFNEAVTCYSKAIELDPHNAVYFCNRWVVFF
;
A
#
# COMPACT_ATOMS: atom_id res chain seq x y z
N MET A 1 25.81 33.83 29.56
CA MET A 1 25.38 32.43 29.36
C MET A 1 23.94 32.50 28.93
N THR A 2 23.69 32.02 27.72
CA THR A 2 22.70 32.53 26.77
C THR A 2 21.27 32.12 27.11
N GLU A 3 20.33 33.03 26.90
CA GLU A 3 18.87 32.86 27.04
C GLU A 3 18.35 31.57 26.36
N GLN A 4 19.02 31.16 25.28
CA GLN A 4 18.81 29.92 24.56
C GLN A 4 18.98 28.66 25.43
N ALA A 5 19.97 28.63 26.33
CA ALA A 5 20.17 27.50 27.24
C ALA A 5 19.03 27.39 28.27
N LEU A 6 18.44 28.51 28.66
CA LEU A 6 17.31 28.55 29.58
C LEU A 6 16.03 28.04 28.91
N LEU A 7 15.82 28.42 27.64
CA LEU A 7 14.69 27.97 26.84
C LEU A 7 14.77 26.46 26.57
N THR A 8 15.95 25.92 26.22
CA THR A 8 16.14 24.46 26.05
C THR A 8 15.91 23.69 27.34
N THR A 9 16.29 24.26 28.49
CA THR A 9 16.08 23.64 29.80
C THR A 9 14.61 23.66 30.20
N LEU A 10 13.89 24.76 29.92
CA LEU A 10 12.45 24.89 30.14
C LEU A 10 11.63 23.98 29.23
N LEU A 11 12.01 23.83 27.96
CA LEU A 11 11.36 22.90 27.04
C LEU A 11 11.51 21.45 27.53
N ARG A 12 12.73 21.06 27.95
CA ARG A 12 12.97 19.73 28.55
C ARG A 12 12.15 19.51 29.82
N LEU A 13 12.01 20.52 30.68
CA LEU A 13 11.18 20.45 31.89
C LEU A 13 9.68 20.34 31.58
N LEU A 14 9.19 21.03 30.54
CA LEU A 14 7.81 20.90 30.06
C LEU A 14 7.52 19.50 29.50
N PHE A 15 8.45 18.92 28.73
CA PHE A 15 8.34 17.53 28.28
C PHE A 15 8.39 16.52 29.43
N LEU A 16 9.20 16.79 30.46
CA LEU A 16 9.28 15.95 31.66
C LEU A 16 8.00 16.04 32.52
N ALA A 17 7.42 17.24 32.65
CA ALA A 17 6.19 17.49 33.42
C ALA A 17 4.93 16.92 32.75
N ALA A 18 4.94 16.75 31.43
CA ALA A 18 3.85 16.10 30.69
C ALA A 18 3.77 14.58 30.91
N GLY A 19 4.61 13.99 31.76
CA GLY A 19 4.57 12.55 32.07
C GLY A 19 4.90 11.66 30.88
N ILE A 20 5.54 12.22 29.83
CA ILE A 20 6.15 11.45 28.75
C ILE A 20 7.49 10.92 29.26
N GLU A 21 7.45 10.12 30.33
CA GLU A 21 8.46 9.09 30.49
C GLU A 21 8.25 8.13 29.32
N ALA A 22 9.04 8.32 28.25
CA ALA A 22 9.29 7.26 27.30
C ALA A 22 9.99 6.14 28.09
N LYS A 23 9.20 5.30 28.75
CA LYS A 23 9.61 3.99 29.22
C LYS A 23 10.38 3.36 28.06
N PRO A 24 11.64 2.92 28.24
CA PRO A 24 12.38 2.26 27.18
C PRO A 24 11.83 0.83 27.10
N ALA A 25 10.57 0.70 26.69
CA ALA A 25 10.11 -0.51 26.07
C ALA A 25 10.88 -0.55 24.76
N GLY A 26 11.90 -1.41 24.70
CA GLY A 26 12.70 -1.64 23.52
C GLY A 26 11.79 -1.99 22.34
N LEU A 27 11.31 -0.97 21.65
CA LEU A 27 10.75 -1.11 20.33
C LEU A 27 11.98 -1.40 19.48
N MET A 28 12.24 -2.68 19.23
CA MET A 28 13.16 -3.11 18.18
C MET A 28 12.58 -2.60 16.86
N LEU A 29 12.83 -1.32 16.57
CA LEU A 29 12.45 -0.65 15.35
C LEU A 29 13.20 -1.40 14.24
N SER A 30 12.45 -2.07 13.37
CA SER A 30 13.07 -2.78 12.25
C SER A 30 13.87 -1.79 11.41
N ASP A 31 14.95 -2.26 10.79
CA ASP A 31 15.82 -1.39 10.00
C ASP A 31 15.04 -0.67 8.89
N SER A 32 14.01 -1.31 8.31
CA SER A 32 13.10 -0.68 7.35
C SER A 32 12.28 0.47 7.94
N LYS A 33 11.82 0.35 9.19
CA LYS A 33 11.10 1.43 9.87
C LYS A 33 12.05 2.58 10.19
N LYS A 34 13.26 2.30 10.67
CA LYS A 34 14.31 3.31 10.87
C LYS A 34 14.62 4.06 9.58
N GLN A 35 14.80 3.34 8.47
CA GLN A 35 15.03 3.94 7.15
C GLN A 35 13.89 4.86 6.74
N LEU A 36 12.62 4.46 6.93
CA LEU A 36 11.48 5.31 6.62
C LEU A 36 11.47 6.60 7.44
N TYR A 37 11.74 6.52 8.75
CA TYR A 37 11.78 7.72 9.60
C TYR A 37 12.93 8.65 9.19
N VAL A 38 14.10 8.11 8.86
CA VAL A 38 15.23 8.91 8.33
C VAL A 38 14.87 9.55 6.98
N SER A 39 14.16 8.86 6.09
CA SER A 39 13.69 9.44 4.82
C SER A 39 12.70 10.60 5.03
N ILE A 40 11.85 10.53 6.06
CA ILE A 40 10.96 11.64 6.44
C ILE A 40 11.79 12.82 6.94
N VAL A 41 12.73 12.59 7.86
CA VAL A 41 13.62 13.64 8.39
C VAL A 41 14.44 14.31 7.27
N ASN A 42 14.98 13.53 6.33
CA ASN A 42 15.72 14.04 5.17
C ASN A 42 14.82 14.89 4.26
N PHE A 43 13.54 14.54 4.11
CA PHE A 43 12.58 15.35 3.37
C PHE A 43 12.30 16.69 4.07
N LEU A 44 12.05 16.67 5.39
CA LEU A 44 11.87 17.93 6.14
C LEU A 44 13.13 18.80 6.06
N ALA A 45 14.33 18.21 6.10
CA ALA A 45 15.59 18.93 5.91
C ALA A 45 15.73 19.56 4.51
N SER A 46 15.30 18.86 3.45
CA SER A 46 15.29 19.46 2.10
C SER A 46 14.26 20.58 1.97
N GLU A 47 13.10 20.46 2.61
CA GLU A 47 12.08 21.52 2.62
C GLU A 47 12.53 22.75 3.42
N LEU A 48 13.27 22.57 4.53
CA LEU A 48 13.89 23.68 5.27
C LEU A 48 14.94 24.44 4.44
N SER A 49 15.60 23.77 3.50
CA SER A 49 16.54 24.41 2.56
C SER A 49 15.85 25.14 1.41
N ASN A 50 14.56 24.93 1.21
CA ASN A 50 13.78 25.49 0.11
C ASN A 50 13.20 26.85 0.53
N THR A 51 13.54 27.92 -0.18
CA THR A 51 13.23 29.31 0.20
C THR A 51 11.79 29.74 -0.09
N GLY A 52 10.86 28.79 -0.26
CA GLY A 52 9.47 29.04 -0.66
C GLY A 52 8.48 29.18 0.50
N TYR A 53 8.92 28.94 1.73
CA TYR A 53 8.06 28.90 2.92
C TYR A 53 8.13 30.18 3.74
N SER A 54 7.05 30.50 4.47
CA SER A 54 7.08 31.57 5.47
C SER A 54 7.99 31.17 6.64
N GLU A 55 8.56 32.17 7.32
CA GLU A 55 9.41 31.99 8.51
C GLU A 55 8.71 31.14 9.58
N ASP A 56 7.43 31.43 9.89
CA ASP A 56 6.61 30.63 10.81
C ASP A 56 6.51 29.14 10.41
N THR A 57 6.47 28.86 9.11
CA THR A 57 6.39 27.49 8.58
C THR A 57 7.72 26.78 8.72
N ILE A 58 8.83 27.48 8.48
CA ILE A 58 10.19 26.95 8.63
C ILE A 58 10.45 26.58 10.10
N GLU A 59 10.09 27.45 11.04
CA GLU A 59 10.21 27.17 12.48
C GLU A 59 9.37 25.94 12.88
N SER A 60 8.12 25.89 12.42
CA SER A 60 7.22 24.77 12.69
C SER A 60 7.77 23.44 12.14
N LEU A 61 8.41 23.49 10.96
CA LEU A 61 9.02 22.35 10.30
C LEU A 61 10.29 21.87 11.02
N GLU A 62 11.09 22.80 11.55
CA GLU A 62 12.28 22.47 12.35
C GLU A 62 11.91 21.78 13.66
N VAL A 63 10.86 22.26 14.34
CA VAL A 63 10.32 21.60 15.54
C VAL A 63 9.82 20.19 15.22
N ALA A 64 9.10 20.02 14.11
CA ALA A 64 8.62 18.70 13.67
C ALA A 64 9.77 17.72 13.43
N LYS A 65 10.86 18.17 12.79
CA LYS A 65 12.08 17.38 12.58
C LYS A 65 12.69 16.91 13.91
N GLN A 66 12.89 17.83 14.84
CA GLN A 66 13.49 17.53 16.16
C GLN A 66 12.62 16.59 17.00
N CYS A 67 11.29 16.72 16.91
CA CYS A 67 10.34 15.81 17.54
C CYS A 67 10.48 14.37 17.01
N LEU A 68 10.64 14.20 15.69
CA LEU A 68 10.83 12.88 15.08
C LEU A 68 12.18 12.26 15.47
N GLU A 69 13.26 13.05 15.46
CA GLU A 69 14.60 12.59 15.87
C GLU A 69 14.61 12.11 17.31
N SER A 70 14.00 12.87 18.21
CA SER A 70 13.91 12.55 19.64
C SER A 70 12.99 11.37 19.92
N ALA A 71 11.83 11.29 19.24
CA ALA A 71 10.86 10.21 19.46
C ALA A 71 11.42 8.83 19.06
N PHE A 72 12.20 8.77 17.98
CA PHE A 72 12.69 7.51 17.42
C PHE A 72 14.18 7.24 17.66
N HIS A 73 14.86 8.11 18.41
CA HIS A 73 16.31 8.01 18.68
C HIS A 73 17.11 7.88 17.38
N LEU A 74 16.74 8.68 16.37
CA LEU A 74 17.47 8.72 15.11
C LEU A 74 18.78 9.46 15.39
N SER A 75 19.90 8.75 15.37
CA SER A 75 21.20 9.38 15.54
C SER A 75 21.47 10.34 14.37
N ASP A 76 22.16 11.46 14.62
CA ASP A 76 22.65 12.44 13.62
C ASP A 76 23.61 11.84 12.58
N ALA A 77 23.72 10.51 12.51
CA ALA A 77 24.35 9.81 11.42
C ALA A 77 23.52 10.06 10.16
N GLN A 78 23.80 11.20 9.53
CA GLN A 78 23.68 11.49 8.12
C GLN A 78 24.01 10.21 7.36
N ASN A 79 22.99 9.39 7.12
CA ASN A 79 23.11 8.32 6.17
C ASN A 79 22.87 9.01 4.85
N ASP A 80 23.91 9.70 4.34
CA ASP A 80 23.92 10.45 3.06
C ASP A 80 23.45 9.60 1.87
N LYS A 81 23.26 8.31 2.09
CA LYS A 81 22.79 7.31 1.13
C LYS A 81 21.30 7.00 1.21
N ILE A 82 20.55 7.55 2.18
CA ILE A 82 19.10 7.34 2.28
C ILE A 82 18.38 8.46 1.53
N ASP A 83 17.72 8.06 0.45
CA ASP A 83 16.81 8.89 -0.32
C ASP A 83 15.74 9.54 0.56
N ASN A 84 15.42 10.80 0.25
CA ASN A 84 14.31 11.50 0.89
C ASN A 84 12.96 10.86 0.52
N LEU A 85 11.93 11.14 1.32
CA LEU A 85 10.59 10.57 1.11
C LEU A 85 10.04 10.83 -0.30
N LEU A 86 10.29 12.02 -0.85
CA LEU A 86 9.78 12.41 -2.17
C LEU A 86 10.39 11.56 -3.28
N THR A 87 11.70 11.36 -3.29
CA THR A 87 12.40 10.53 -4.28
C THR A 87 12.01 9.05 -4.17
N ILE A 88 11.74 8.53 -2.97
CA ILE A 88 11.19 7.18 -2.77
C ILE A 88 9.78 7.09 -3.37
N TYR A 89 8.94 8.08 -3.10
CA TYR A 89 7.58 8.14 -3.64
C TYR A 89 7.58 8.24 -5.17
N GLU A 90 8.38 9.14 -5.75
CA GLU A 90 8.56 9.28 -7.20
C GLU A 90 9.11 8.01 -7.84
N ARG A 91 10.06 7.34 -7.18
CA ARG A 91 10.56 6.03 -7.62
C ARG A 91 9.46 4.98 -7.57
N GLY A 92 8.63 4.97 -6.55
CA GLY A 92 7.46 4.08 -6.43
C GLY A 92 6.41 4.36 -7.51
N LEU A 93 6.12 5.62 -7.80
CA LEU A 93 5.24 6.03 -8.89
C LEU A 93 5.83 5.64 -10.24
N LYS A 94 7.10 5.94 -10.47
CA LYS A 94 7.80 5.55 -11.70
C LYS A 94 7.82 4.04 -11.81
N ALA A 95 8.15 3.29 -10.77
CA ALA A 95 8.11 1.84 -10.78
C ALA A 95 6.68 1.30 -10.97
N SER A 96 5.65 1.98 -10.49
CA SER A 96 4.25 1.61 -10.78
C SER A 96 3.87 1.88 -12.25
N LEU A 97 4.38 2.96 -12.82
CA LEU A 97 4.10 3.40 -14.21
C LEU A 97 5.03 2.77 -15.26
N SER A 98 6.22 2.32 -14.86
CA SER A 98 7.29 1.76 -15.71
C SER A 98 7.70 0.35 -15.34
N SER A 99 7.18 -0.20 -14.24
CA SER A 99 6.73 -1.59 -14.34
C SER A 99 5.86 -1.57 -15.58
N PRO A 100 6.07 -2.47 -16.55
CA PRO A 100 4.94 -2.79 -17.39
C PRO A 100 3.84 -3.04 -16.35
N ALA A 101 2.67 -2.40 -16.49
CA ALA A 101 1.49 -3.02 -15.93
C ALA A 101 1.68 -4.53 -16.19
N PRO A 102 1.31 -5.47 -15.31
CA PRO A 102 0.92 -6.75 -15.87
C PRO A 102 0.00 -6.33 -17.00
N ALA A 103 0.46 -6.45 -18.27
CA ALA A 103 -0.19 -5.86 -19.42
C ALA A 103 -1.65 -6.12 -19.18
N PRO A 104 -2.52 -5.10 -19.07
CA PRO A 104 -3.80 -5.21 -18.35
C PRO A 104 -4.33 -6.58 -18.63
N ALA A 105 -4.27 -7.52 -17.69
CA ALA A 105 -4.25 -8.92 -18.11
C ALA A 105 -5.41 -9.13 -19.12
N ALA A 106 -5.24 -9.27 -20.44
CA ALA A 106 -4.06 -9.64 -21.21
C ALA A 106 -3.27 -10.74 -20.47
N GLN A 107 -3.96 -11.49 -19.58
CA GLN A 107 -4.43 -12.82 -19.95
C GLN A 107 -4.61 -12.74 -21.45
N THR A 108 -3.54 -13.11 -22.15
CA THR A 108 -3.61 -13.68 -23.48
C THR A 108 -5.07 -13.92 -23.77
N ALA A 109 -5.65 -13.15 -24.67
CA ALA A 109 -6.61 -13.73 -25.57
C ALA A 109 -5.87 -14.92 -26.21
N ALA A 110 -5.72 -16.02 -25.46
CA ALA A 110 -6.06 -17.31 -25.98
C ALA A 110 -7.46 -17.03 -26.48
N GLU A 111 -7.57 -16.67 -27.75
CA GLU A 111 -8.85 -16.60 -28.42
C GLU A 111 -9.49 -17.92 -28.06
N VAL A 112 -10.43 -17.90 -27.11
CA VAL A 112 -11.21 -19.07 -26.81
C VAL A 112 -11.84 -19.40 -28.14
N SER A 113 -11.40 -20.52 -28.74
CA SER A 113 -11.83 -20.91 -30.08
C SER A 113 -13.35 -20.74 -30.15
N PRO A 114 -13.91 -20.25 -31.27
CA PRO A 114 -15.36 -20.17 -31.41
C PRO A 114 -16.04 -21.52 -31.09
N GLU A 115 -15.33 -22.63 -31.28
CA GLU A 115 -15.74 -23.97 -30.87
C GLU A 115 -15.84 -24.11 -29.34
N ASN A 116 -14.83 -23.70 -28.58
CA ASN A 116 -14.84 -23.75 -27.12
C ASN A 116 -15.93 -22.84 -26.53
N LYS A 117 -16.20 -21.68 -27.14
CA LYS A 117 -17.33 -20.82 -26.75
C LYS A 117 -18.67 -21.50 -26.99
N ALA A 118 -18.85 -22.14 -28.14
CA ALA A 118 -20.07 -22.88 -28.46
C ALA A 118 -20.29 -24.06 -27.50
N VAL A 119 -19.22 -24.78 -27.14
CA VAL A 119 -19.28 -25.88 -26.16
C VAL A 119 -19.60 -25.35 -24.76
N ALA A 120 -19.00 -24.23 -24.34
CA ALA A 120 -19.28 -23.59 -23.05
C ALA A 120 -20.75 -23.13 -22.94
N GLU A 121 -21.30 -22.56 -24.00
CA GLU A 121 -22.72 -22.17 -24.08
C GLU A 121 -23.67 -23.38 -24.06
N SER A 122 -23.28 -24.49 -24.70
CA SER A 122 -24.02 -25.75 -24.63
C SER A 122 -24.03 -26.30 -23.20
N LEU A 123 -22.88 -26.30 -22.51
CA LEU A 123 -22.75 -26.72 -21.11
C LEU A 123 -23.55 -25.83 -20.16
N LYS A 124 -23.58 -24.52 -20.39
CA LYS A 124 -24.46 -23.59 -19.64
C LYS A 124 -25.93 -23.99 -19.82
N THR A 125 -26.35 -24.28 -21.04
CA THR A 125 -27.74 -24.67 -21.34
C THR A 125 -28.09 -26.01 -20.68
N GLN A 126 -27.17 -26.97 -20.71
CA GLN A 126 -27.31 -28.24 -19.99
C GLN A 126 -27.39 -28.02 -18.47
N GLY A 127 -26.54 -27.17 -17.90
CA GLY A 127 -26.60 -26.80 -16.48
C GLY A 127 -27.93 -26.15 -16.10
N ASN A 128 -28.47 -25.28 -16.96
CA ASN A 128 -29.80 -24.69 -16.76
C ASN A 128 -30.91 -25.74 -16.81
N HIS A 129 -30.79 -26.75 -17.67
CA HIS A 129 -31.75 -27.87 -17.68
C HIS A 129 -31.64 -28.70 -16.40
N CYS A 130 -30.43 -29.02 -15.94
CA CYS A 130 -30.22 -29.68 -14.64
C CYS A 130 -30.81 -28.86 -13.48
N MET A 131 -30.75 -27.53 -13.52
CA MET A 131 -31.42 -26.66 -12.54
C MET A 131 -32.94 -26.82 -12.57
N THR A 132 -33.55 -26.94 -13.74
CA THR A 132 -35.00 -27.21 -13.85
C THR A 132 -35.40 -28.61 -13.39
N GLU A 133 -34.47 -29.57 -13.46
CA GLU A 133 -34.65 -30.94 -12.98
C GLU A 133 -34.22 -31.13 -11.50
N GLU A 134 -33.89 -30.05 -10.80
CA GLU A 134 -33.39 -30.06 -9.40
C GLU A 134 -32.10 -30.88 -9.19
N LYS A 135 -31.35 -31.15 -10.28
CA LYS A 135 -30.06 -31.86 -10.27
C LYS A 135 -28.91 -30.88 -10.04
N PHE A 136 -28.83 -30.34 -8.83
CA PHE A 136 -27.89 -29.27 -8.47
C PHE A 136 -26.41 -29.65 -8.64
N ASN A 137 -26.02 -30.88 -8.25
CA ASN A 137 -24.63 -31.34 -8.39
C ASN A 137 -24.18 -31.43 -9.86
N GLU A 138 -25.08 -31.85 -10.75
CA GLU A 138 -24.81 -31.92 -12.19
C GLU A 138 -24.76 -30.51 -12.79
N ALA A 139 -25.63 -29.59 -12.34
CA ALA A 139 -25.61 -28.19 -12.75
C ALA A 139 -24.26 -27.50 -12.40
N VAL A 140 -23.76 -27.66 -11.17
CA VAL A 140 -22.45 -27.11 -10.75
C VAL A 140 -21.32 -27.66 -11.61
N THR A 141 -21.37 -28.96 -11.94
CA THR A 141 -20.36 -29.60 -12.79
C THR A 141 -20.39 -29.02 -14.21
N CYS A 142 -21.58 -28.82 -14.79
CA CYS A 142 -21.73 -28.23 -16.12
C CYS A 142 -21.23 -26.79 -16.17
N TYR A 143 -21.58 -25.95 -15.20
CA TYR A 143 -21.09 -24.57 -15.14
C TYR A 143 -19.58 -24.48 -14.88
N SER A 144 -19.03 -25.39 -14.07
CA SER A 144 -17.57 -25.43 -13.83
C SER A 144 -16.81 -25.77 -15.10
N LYS A 145 -17.29 -26.73 -15.90
CA LYS A 145 -16.73 -27.04 -17.22
C LYS A 145 -16.87 -25.88 -18.21
N ALA A 146 -17.99 -25.14 -18.16
CA ALA A 146 -18.15 -23.94 -18.99
C ALA A 146 -17.14 -22.84 -18.63
N ILE A 147 -16.83 -22.66 -17.33
CA ILE A 147 -15.80 -21.74 -16.83
C ILE A 147 -14.39 -22.16 -17.27
N GLU A 148 -14.09 -23.46 -17.27
CA GLU A 148 -12.80 -23.97 -17.75
C GLU A 148 -12.58 -23.71 -19.26
N LEU A 149 -13.66 -23.73 -20.05
CA LEU A 149 -13.61 -23.51 -21.49
C LEU A 149 -13.62 -22.04 -21.89
N ASP A 150 -14.42 -21.21 -21.21
CA ASP A 150 -14.49 -19.77 -21.41
C ASP A 150 -14.54 -19.05 -20.05
N PRO A 151 -13.36 -18.78 -19.45
CA PRO A 151 -13.28 -18.15 -18.14
C PRO A 151 -13.65 -16.65 -18.17
N HIS A 152 -13.87 -16.08 -19.36
CA HIS A 152 -14.17 -14.66 -19.52
C HIS A 152 -15.66 -14.34 -19.42
N ASN A 153 -16.53 -15.35 -19.52
CA ASN A 153 -17.97 -15.14 -19.43
C ASN A 153 -18.44 -15.18 -17.96
N ALA A 154 -18.72 -13.99 -17.41
CA ALA A 154 -19.21 -13.81 -16.05
C ALA A 154 -20.55 -14.55 -15.76
N VAL A 155 -21.35 -14.83 -16.80
CA VAL A 155 -22.66 -15.50 -16.65
C VAL A 155 -22.52 -16.90 -16.05
N TYR A 156 -21.46 -17.64 -16.38
CA TYR A 156 -21.28 -19.00 -15.86
C TYR A 156 -21.04 -19.02 -14.35
N PHE A 157 -20.32 -18.03 -13.83
CA PHE A 157 -20.09 -17.88 -12.39
C PHE A 157 -21.38 -17.53 -11.66
N CYS A 158 -22.18 -16.61 -12.21
CA CYS A 158 -23.48 -16.26 -11.66
C CYS A 158 -24.42 -17.47 -11.63
N ASN A 159 -24.53 -18.19 -12.75
CA ASN A 159 -25.41 -19.36 -12.83
C ASN A 159 -24.95 -20.49 -11.90
N ARG A 160 -23.63 -20.68 -11.72
CA ARG A 160 -23.11 -21.64 -10.73
C ARG A 160 -23.43 -21.22 -9.29
N TRP A 161 -23.37 -19.93 -9.00
CA TRP A 161 -23.69 -19.41 -7.68
C TRP A 161 -25.17 -19.59 -7.33
N VAL A 162 -26.07 -19.38 -8.30
CA VAL A 162 -27.51 -19.60 -8.14
C VAL A 162 -27.85 -21.04 -7.74
N VAL A 163 -27.00 -22.02 -8.05
CA VAL A 163 -27.22 -23.41 -7.61
C VAL A 163 -27.24 -23.55 -6.07
N PHE A 164 -26.59 -22.64 -5.36
CA PHE A 164 -26.49 -22.68 -3.89
C PHE A 164 -27.53 -21.81 -3.17
N PHE A 165 -28.41 -21.13 -3.91
CA PHE A 165 -29.41 -20.18 -3.40
C PHE A 165 -30.83 -20.64 -3.74
#